data_AF-A0A8J5IKW1-F1
#
_entry.id   AF-A0A8J5IKW1-F1
#
_cell.length_a   1.000
_cell.length_b   1.000
_cell.length_c   1.000
_cell.angle_alpha   90.00
_cell.angle_beta   90.00
_cell.angle_gamma   90.00
#
_symmetry.space_group_name_H-M   'P 1'
#
loop_
_entity.id
_entity.type
_entity.pdbx_description
1 polymer ?
#
loop_
_entity_poly.entity_id
_entity_poly.type
_entity_poly.pdbx_seq_one_letter_code
_entity_poly.pdbx_strand_id
1 'polypeptide(L)'
;MESAVRRRHYKVARWLKEYVPYESTEEELDTMVEIAVNDGAMEFAEYLMPADREILEYIHERAKPEAVEWVLEREDVKKNQDFGAGSDKKQEAEDNTVAERMEVFHRTGMQSWQL
;
A
#
# COMPACT_ATOMS: atom_id res chain seq x y z
N MET A 1 11.42 -27.46 6.96
CA MET A 1 10.93 -26.27 6.24
C MET A 1 12.08 -25.34 5.87
N GLU A 2 12.89 -24.95 6.83
CA GLU A 2 14.09 -24.11 6.67
C GLU A 2 15.01 -24.52 5.50
N SER A 3 15.33 -25.82 5.36
CA SER A 3 16.19 -26.32 4.26
C SER A 3 15.63 -26.02 2.86
N ALA A 4 14.29 -25.97 2.70
CA ALA A 4 13.67 -25.59 1.44
C ALA A 4 13.81 -24.09 1.19
N VAL A 5 13.69 -23.26 2.22
CA VAL A 5 13.86 -21.81 2.15
C VAL A 5 15.31 -21.43 1.81
N ARG A 6 16.31 -22.05 2.47
CA ARG A 6 17.73 -21.85 2.15
C ARG A 6 18.08 -22.23 0.71
N ARG A 7 17.36 -23.17 0.12
CA ARG A 7 17.49 -23.59 -1.28
C ARG A 7 16.57 -22.82 -2.23
N ARG A 8 15.83 -21.81 -1.74
CA ARG A 8 14.91 -20.96 -2.52
C ARG A 8 13.75 -21.73 -3.15
N HIS A 9 13.37 -22.85 -2.54
CA HIS A 9 12.24 -23.67 -2.96
C HIS A 9 10.96 -23.22 -2.23
N TYR A 10 10.54 -21.96 -2.43
CA TYR A 10 9.46 -21.33 -1.68
C TYR A 10 8.10 -22.03 -1.80
N LYS A 11 7.79 -22.58 -2.98
CA LYS A 11 6.58 -23.39 -3.19
C LYS A 11 6.58 -24.66 -2.33
N VAL A 12 7.74 -25.31 -2.20
CA VAL A 12 7.90 -26.50 -1.33
C VAL A 12 7.82 -26.09 0.12
N ALA A 13 8.44 -24.97 0.50
CA ALA A 13 8.37 -24.45 1.87
C ALA A 13 6.93 -24.11 2.30
N ARG A 14 6.14 -23.49 1.40
CA ARG A 14 4.71 -23.23 1.62
C ARG A 14 3.91 -24.51 1.79
N TRP A 15 4.11 -25.49 0.90
CA TRP A 15 3.47 -26.79 1.01
C TRP A 15 3.82 -27.49 2.34
N LEU A 16 5.09 -27.43 2.76
CA LEU A 16 5.51 -27.98 4.05
C LEU A 16 4.81 -27.31 5.23
N LYS A 17 4.65 -25.97 5.22
CA LYS A 17 3.96 -25.23 6.28
C LYS A 17 2.48 -25.58 6.37
N GLU A 18 1.83 -25.81 5.24
CA GLU A 18 0.39 -26.06 5.16
C GLU A 18 0.00 -27.50 5.51
N TYR A 19 0.84 -28.47 5.17
CA TYR A 19 0.49 -29.90 5.26
C TYR A 19 1.32 -30.71 6.25
N VAL A 20 2.43 -30.19 6.78
CA VAL A 20 3.22 -30.89 7.80
C VAL A 20 2.87 -30.34 9.18
N PRO A 21 2.52 -31.20 10.17
CA PRO A 21 2.15 -30.78 11.52
C PRO A 21 3.38 -30.40 12.36
N TYR A 22 4.22 -29.52 11.80
CA TYR A 22 5.42 -28.99 12.44
C TYR A 22 5.27 -27.49 12.64
N GLU A 23 5.24 -27.07 13.89
CA GLU A 23 5.29 -25.66 14.25
C GLU A 23 6.74 -25.19 14.25
N SER A 24 7.03 -24.22 13.38
CA SER A 24 8.29 -23.51 13.39
C SER A 24 8.39 -22.64 14.62
N THR A 25 9.58 -22.57 15.21
CA THR A 25 9.85 -21.62 16.29
C THR A 25 9.87 -20.18 15.73
N GLU A 26 9.76 -19.18 16.61
CA GLU A 26 9.90 -17.78 16.21
C GLU A 26 11.26 -17.51 15.56
N GLU A 27 12.35 -18.06 16.10
CA GLU A 27 13.70 -17.90 15.55
C GLU A 27 13.83 -18.51 14.14
N GLU A 28 13.21 -19.67 13.90
CA GLU A 28 13.16 -20.28 12.57
C GLU A 28 12.33 -19.45 11.60
N LEU A 29 11.18 -18.91 12.04
CA LEU A 29 10.35 -18.01 11.25
C LEU A 29 11.10 -16.74 10.88
N ASP A 30 11.76 -16.09 11.84
CA ASP A 30 12.57 -14.89 11.64
C ASP A 30 13.66 -15.15 10.58
N THR A 31 14.37 -16.27 10.71
CA THR A 31 15.40 -16.67 9.74
C THR A 31 14.80 -16.91 8.35
N MET A 32 13.64 -17.56 8.28
CA MET A 32 12.99 -17.86 6.99
C MET A 32 12.45 -16.61 6.31
N VAL A 33 11.90 -15.66 7.07
CA VAL A 33 11.47 -14.35 6.59
C VAL A 33 12.68 -13.57 6.06
N GLU A 34 13.76 -13.48 6.83
CA GLU A 34 14.99 -12.80 6.41
C GLU A 34 15.50 -13.34 5.06
N ILE A 35 15.59 -14.67 4.91
CA ILE A 35 16.05 -15.27 3.66
C ILE A 35 15.09 -14.96 2.50
N ALA A 36 13.78 -15.05 2.72
CA ALA A 36 12.79 -14.82 1.68
C ALA A 36 12.75 -13.37 1.20
N VAL A 37 12.76 -12.42 2.15
CA VAL A 37 12.75 -10.99 1.87
C VAL A 37 13.98 -10.59 1.08
N ASN A 38 15.18 -10.92 1.57
CA ASN A 38 16.42 -10.53 0.90
C ASN A 38 16.63 -11.22 -0.45
N ASP A 39 15.90 -12.32 -0.72
CA ASP A 39 15.88 -12.98 -2.03
C ASP A 39 14.84 -12.43 -3.02
N GLY A 40 14.03 -11.45 -2.61
CA GLY A 40 12.95 -10.88 -3.41
C GLY A 40 11.67 -11.74 -3.45
N ALA A 41 11.56 -12.77 -2.59
CA ALA A 41 10.40 -13.65 -2.52
C ALA A 41 9.29 -13.06 -1.63
N MET A 42 8.82 -11.84 -1.95
CA MET A 42 7.98 -11.03 -1.06
C MET A 42 6.65 -11.68 -0.69
N GLU A 43 5.95 -12.32 -1.64
CA GLU A 43 4.70 -13.03 -1.36
C GLU A 43 4.87 -14.15 -0.32
N PHE A 44 6.03 -14.82 -0.35
CA PHE A 44 6.33 -15.89 0.59
C PHE A 44 6.79 -15.34 1.95
N ALA A 45 7.55 -14.24 1.95
CA ALA A 45 7.92 -13.53 3.16
C ALA A 45 6.68 -13.04 3.92
N GLU A 46 5.77 -12.34 3.23
CA GLU A 46 4.51 -11.87 3.82
C GLU A 46 3.66 -12.99 4.41
N TYR A 47 3.63 -14.14 3.73
CA TYR A 47 2.92 -15.32 4.24
C TYR A 47 3.48 -15.85 5.57
N LEU A 48 4.78 -15.66 5.82
CA LEU A 48 5.45 -16.09 7.04
C LEU A 48 5.56 -15.00 8.11
N MET A 49 5.16 -13.76 7.80
CA MET A 49 5.35 -12.63 8.70
C MET A 49 4.63 -12.82 10.05
N PRO A 50 5.34 -12.57 11.17
CA PRO A 50 4.69 -12.38 12.47
C PRO A 50 3.78 -11.16 12.45
N ALA A 51 2.68 -11.21 13.22
CA ALA A 51 1.66 -10.15 13.21
C ALA A 51 2.13 -8.83 13.85
N ASP A 52 3.16 -8.88 14.68
CA ASP A 52 3.70 -7.78 15.48
C ASP A 52 5.02 -7.21 14.95
N ARG A 53 5.47 -7.67 13.77
CA ARG A 53 6.75 -7.30 13.18
C ARG A 53 6.56 -6.60 11.84
N GLU A 54 7.46 -5.69 11.50
CA GLU A 54 7.49 -5.08 10.17
C GLU A 54 8.49 -5.78 9.25
N ILE A 55 8.10 -5.95 7.98
CA ILE A 55 8.96 -6.60 6.97
C ILE A 55 10.29 -5.85 6.74
N LEU A 56 10.33 -4.55 7.05
CA LEU A 56 11.51 -3.70 6.97
C LEU A 56 12.60 -4.12 7.96
N GLU A 57 12.23 -4.70 9.10
CA GLU A 57 13.17 -5.16 10.12
C GLU A 57 14.07 -6.32 9.62
N TYR A 58 13.67 -6.98 8.53
CA TYR A 58 14.34 -8.15 7.99
C TYR A 58 15.20 -7.87 6.75
N ILE A 59 15.31 -6.60 6.32
CA ILE A 59 16.05 -6.22 5.11
C ILE A 59 17.46 -5.75 5.49
N HIS A 60 18.48 -6.28 4.82
CA HIS A 60 19.88 -5.89 5.04
C HIS A 60 20.54 -5.34 3.77
N GLU A 61 21.77 -4.80 3.86
CA GLU A 61 22.40 -4.04 2.77
C GLU A 61 22.73 -4.85 1.50
N ARG A 62 22.57 -6.18 1.56
CA ARG A 62 22.80 -7.12 0.45
C ARG A 62 21.50 -7.71 -0.09
N ALA A 63 20.36 -7.13 0.29
CA ALA A 63 19.08 -7.45 -0.30
C ALA A 63 19.17 -7.31 -1.82
N LYS A 64 18.48 -8.20 -2.52
CA LYS A 64 18.33 -8.05 -3.96
C LYS A 64 17.57 -6.76 -4.32
N PRO A 65 17.85 -6.17 -5.50
CA PRO A 65 17.17 -4.96 -5.96
C PRO A 65 15.64 -5.07 -5.89
N GLU A 66 15.07 -6.23 -6.23
CA GLU A 66 13.63 -6.48 -6.20
C GLU A 66 13.03 -6.29 -4.80
N ALA A 67 13.76 -6.65 -3.75
CA ALA A 67 13.33 -6.44 -2.38
C ALA A 67 13.37 -4.95 -1.99
N VAL A 68 14.38 -4.23 -2.46
CA VAL A 68 14.54 -2.78 -2.23
C VAL A 68 13.48 -1.97 -2.97
N GLU A 69 13.23 -2.30 -4.25
CA GLU A 69 12.18 -1.67 -5.06
C GLU A 69 10.80 -1.84 -4.41
N TRP A 70 10.48 -3.06 -3.99
CA TRP A 70 9.19 -3.36 -3.38
C TRP A 70 8.94 -2.59 -2.06
N VAL A 71 9.99 -2.39 -1.27
CA VAL A 71 9.92 -1.55 -0.05
C VAL A 71 9.63 -0.10 -0.39
N LEU A 72 10.35 0.45 -1.36
CA LEU A 72 10.20 1.85 -1.77
C LEU A 72 8.78 2.09 -2.28
N GLU A 73 8.26 1.21 -3.13
CA GLU A 73 6.89 1.28 -3.64
C GLU A 73 5.86 1.25 -2.49
N ARG A 74 6.07 0.43 -1.46
CA ARG A 74 5.18 0.39 -0.29
C ARG A 74 5.23 1.65 0.57
N GLU A 75 6.42 2.19 0.81
CA GLU A 75 6.55 3.44 1.57
C GLU A 75 5.94 4.62 0.83
N ASP A 76 6.13 4.69 -0.49
CA ASP A 76 5.55 5.73 -1.33
C ASP A 76 4.03 5.63 -1.35
N VAL A 77 3.47 4.42 -1.42
CA VAL A 77 2.03 4.18 -1.28
C VAL A 77 1.51 4.65 0.09
N LYS A 78 2.22 4.34 1.20
CA LYS A 78 1.82 4.81 2.54
C LYS A 78 1.84 6.34 2.64
N LYS A 79 2.90 7.00 2.17
CA LYS A 79 3.00 8.48 2.17
C LYS A 79 1.87 9.10 1.35
N ASN A 80 1.58 8.56 0.17
CA ASN A 80 0.52 9.09 -0.70
C ASN A 80 -0.90 8.87 -0.13
N GLN A 81 -1.13 7.82 0.67
CA GLN A 81 -2.39 7.63 1.38
C GLN A 81 -2.58 8.64 2.52
N ASP A 82 -1.51 8.99 3.26
CA ASP A 82 -1.57 10.01 4.31
C ASP A 82 -1.87 11.42 3.75
N PHE A 83 -1.43 11.74 2.53
CA PHE A 83 -1.82 12.98 1.86
C PHE A 83 -3.23 12.90 1.22
N GLY A 84 -3.75 11.70 0.95
CA GLY A 84 -5.05 11.48 0.32
C GLY A 84 -6.26 11.63 1.26
N ALA A 85 -6.08 11.48 2.58
CA ALA A 85 -7.18 11.57 3.55
C ALA A 85 -7.63 13.02 3.89
N GLY A 86 -7.02 14.03 3.27
CA GLY A 86 -7.20 15.44 3.61
C GLY A 86 -7.98 16.31 2.61
N SER A 87 -8.62 15.76 1.58
CA SER A 87 -9.19 16.62 0.52
C SER A 87 -10.52 16.17 -0.11
N ASP A 88 -11.46 15.66 0.68
CA ASP A 88 -12.85 15.41 0.24
C ASP A 88 -13.89 16.41 0.78
N LYS A 89 -13.49 17.64 1.12
CA LYS A 89 -14.45 18.72 1.42
C LYS A 89 -14.04 20.08 0.86
N LYS A 90 -13.86 20.19 -0.46
CA LYS A 90 -14.05 21.49 -1.13
C LYS A 90 -14.29 21.40 -2.64
N GLN A 91 -15.23 20.57 -3.06
CA GLN A 91 -15.72 20.61 -4.45
C GLN A 91 -17.26 20.60 -4.50
N GLU A 92 -17.90 21.45 -3.71
CA GLU A 92 -19.37 21.66 -3.81
C GLU A 92 -19.76 23.06 -3.27
N ALA A 93 -19.13 24.11 -3.80
CA ALA A 93 -19.58 25.49 -3.53
C ALA A 93 -19.48 26.43 -4.73
N GLU A 94 -18.86 26.02 -5.84
CA GLU A 94 -18.67 26.91 -7.00
C GLU A 94 -19.75 26.75 -8.09
N ASP A 95 -20.43 25.60 -8.17
CA ASP A 95 -21.48 25.39 -9.18
C ASP A 95 -22.83 26.06 -8.83
N ASN A 96 -23.09 26.34 -7.55
CA ASN A 96 -24.36 26.96 -7.14
C ASN A 96 -24.39 28.49 -7.34
N THR A 97 -23.25 29.13 -7.62
CA THR A 97 -23.18 30.60 -7.83
C THR A 97 -23.41 30.99 -9.29
N VAL A 98 -23.17 30.06 -10.24
CA VAL A 98 -23.33 30.34 -11.68
C VAL A 98 -24.79 30.21 -12.10
N ALA A 99 -25.53 29.26 -11.51
CA ALA A 99 -26.97 29.10 -11.73
C ALA A 99 -27.78 30.27 -11.15
N GLU A 100 -27.43 30.77 -9.97
CA GLU A 100 -28.14 31.90 -9.34
C GLU A 100 -27.85 33.25 -10.03
N ARG A 101 -26.67 33.42 -10.65
CA ARG A 101 -26.34 34.63 -11.43
C ARG A 101 -26.98 34.67 -12.82
N MET A 102 -27.40 33.54 -13.38
CA MET A 102 -28.14 33.50 -14.65
C MET A 102 -29.64 33.80 -14.50
N GLU A 103 -30.26 33.49 -13.36
CA GLU A 103 -31.67 33.88 -13.13
C GLU A 103 -31.87 35.37 -12.83
N VAL A 104 -30.90 36.02 -12.18
CA VAL A 104 -30.97 37.48 -11.92
C VAL A 104 -30.86 38.29 -13.22
N PHE A 105 -30.10 37.80 -14.20
CA PHE A 105 -29.92 38.48 -15.48
C PHE A 105 -31.15 38.42 -16.40
N HIS A 106 -31.99 37.39 -16.27
CA HIS A 106 -33.25 37.28 -17.01
C HIS A 106 -34.45 37.95 -16.31
N ARG A 107 -34.36 38.24 -15.00
CA ARG A 107 -35.41 38.95 -14.25
C ARG A 107 -35.25 40.48 -14.26
N THR A 108 -34.10 41.00 -14.66
CA THR A 108 -33.76 42.44 -14.61
C THR A 108 -33.49 43.04 -15.98
N GLY A 109 -34.10 42.48 -17.03
CA GLY A 109 -34.21 43.13 -18.33
C GLY A 109 -35.38 44.13 -18.33
N MET A 110 -35.07 45.37 -18.72
CA MET A 110 -36.01 46.45 -19.11
C MET A 110 -36.73 47.21 -17.99
N GLN A 111 -36.12 48.31 -17.50
CA GLN A 111 -36.66 49.69 -17.43
C GLN A 111 -35.42 50.60 -17.28
N SER A 112 -35.22 51.76 -17.91
CA SER A 112 -35.99 52.63 -18.80
C SER A 112 -34.92 53.55 -19.42
N TRP A 113 -34.86 53.63 -20.75
CA TRP A 113 -34.31 54.80 -21.44
C TRP A 113 -35.53 55.59 -21.91
N GLN A 114 -35.94 56.61 -21.14
CA GLN A 114 -36.79 57.68 -21.65
C GLN A 114 -36.34 59.02 -21.05
N LEU A 115 -35.89 59.87 -22.00
CA LEU A 115 -35.61 61.31 -21.97
C LEU A 115 -34.30 61.76 -21.32
#